data_AF-A0A1F8QGP1-F1
#
_entry.id   AF-A0A1F8QGP1-F1
#
_cell.length_a   1.000
_cell.length_b   1.000
_cell.length_c   1.000
_cell.angle_alpha   90.00
_cell.angle_beta   90.00
_cell.angle_gamma   90.00
#
_symmetry.space_group_name_H-M   'P 1'
#
loop_
_entity.id
_entity.type
_entity.pdbx_description
1 polymer ?
#
loop_
_entity_poly.entity_id
_entity_poly.type
_entity_poly.pdbx_seq_one_letter_code
_entity_poly.pdbx_strand_id
1 'polypeptide(L)'
;MSFTTLFFDLDDTLYASSSGLWGLIRDRMGQYMVEVLGLPEDQVPALRRSYFETYGTTLRGLQIHHHVDPDDYLSYVHDLPLEQYIRPNPALRALLLSLPQQRWVFTNSDADHARRVMTILDVQDCFDGIIDIRALEYVCKPEPA
;
A
#
# COMPACT_ATOMS: atom_id res chain seq x y z
N MET A 1 -11.38 -15.71 -25.37
CA MET A 1 -11.80 -15.03 -24.11
C MET A 1 -11.34 -13.58 -24.20
N SER A 2 -12.22 -12.63 -23.89
CA SER A 2 -11.85 -11.22 -23.71
C SER A 2 -11.90 -10.90 -22.22
N PHE A 3 -10.82 -10.34 -21.68
CA PHE A 3 -10.82 -9.83 -20.30
C PHE A 3 -11.65 -8.55 -20.25
N THR A 4 -12.57 -8.45 -19.29
CA THR A 4 -13.45 -7.29 -19.11
C THR A 4 -12.96 -6.34 -18.02
N THR A 5 -12.13 -6.84 -17.10
CA THR A 5 -11.65 -6.13 -15.91
C THR A 5 -10.16 -6.33 -15.76
N LEU A 6 -9.45 -5.27 -15.38
CA LEU A 6 -8.04 -5.25 -15.07
C LEU A 6 -7.86 -4.75 -13.63
N PHE A 7 -7.09 -5.51 -12.85
CA PHE A 7 -6.68 -5.12 -11.51
C PHE A 7 -5.25 -4.61 -11.55
N PHE A 8 -5.03 -3.44 -10.95
CA PHE A 8 -3.74 -2.79 -10.85
C PHE A 8 -3.31 -2.76 -9.40
N ASP A 9 -2.11 -3.27 -9.14
CA ASP A 9 -1.45 -2.94 -7.88
C ASP A 9 -1.13 -1.44 -7.83
N LEU A 10 -0.97 -0.91 -6.62
CA LEU A 10 -0.74 0.53 -6.41
C LEU A 10 0.76 0.81 -6.24
N ASP A 11 1.29 0.41 -5.08
CA ASP A 11 2.63 0.73 -4.63
C ASP A 11 3.65 -0.02 -5.51
N ASP A 12 4.71 0.68 -5.92
CA ASP A 12 5.73 0.18 -6.86
C ASP A 12 5.19 -0.29 -8.24
N THR A 13 3.92 0.02 -8.57
CA THR A 13 3.27 -0.30 -9.85
C THR A 13 2.77 0.94 -10.58
N LEU A 14 1.87 1.73 -9.98
CA LEU A 14 1.39 2.99 -10.59
C LEU A 14 2.45 4.11 -10.51
N TYR A 15 3.46 3.93 -9.66
CA TYR A 15 4.65 4.74 -9.62
C TYR A 15 5.89 3.83 -9.49
N ALA A 16 7.04 4.32 -9.90
CA ALA A 16 8.26 3.52 -9.88
C ALA A 16 8.77 3.27 -8.46
N SER A 17 9.28 2.07 -8.21
CA SER A 17 9.97 1.73 -6.96
C SER A 17 11.21 2.59 -6.67
N SER A 18 11.79 3.19 -7.71
CA SER A 18 12.86 4.18 -7.60
C SER A 18 12.41 5.55 -7.06
N SER A 19 11.12 5.76 -6.81
CA SER A 19 10.59 6.99 -6.19
C SER A 19 11.18 7.25 -4.80
N GLY A 20 11.58 6.19 -4.07
CA GLY A 20 12.04 6.27 -2.69
C GLY A 20 10.91 6.24 -1.65
N LEU A 21 9.65 6.26 -2.08
CA LEU A 21 8.48 6.28 -1.19
C LEU A 21 8.42 5.03 -0.30
N TRP A 22 8.76 3.85 -0.84
CA TRP A 22 8.76 2.61 -0.09
C TRP A 22 9.84 2.58 1.01
N GLY A 23 10.94 3.28 0.80
CA GLY A 23 11.96 3.49 1.83
C GLY A 23 11.37 4.26 3.03
N LEU A 24 10.64 5.34 2.76
CA LEU A 24 10.01 6.15 3.81
C LEU A 24 8.91 5.38 4.54
N ILE A 25 8.07 4.63 3.82
CA ILE A 25 7.06 3.76 4.43
C ILE A 25 7.73 2.74 5.35
N ARG A 26 8.81 2.09 4.90
CA ARG A 26 9.56 1.15 5.72
C ARG A 26 10.07 1.78 7.01
N ASP A 27 10.60 3.00 6.93
CA ASP A 27 11.15 3.70 8.08
C ASP A 27 10.03 4.04 9.08
N ARG A 28 8.86 4.52 8.60
CA ARG A 28 7.70 4.79 9.46
C ARG A 28 7.13 3.55 10.13
N MET A 29 7.04 2.42 9.42
CA MET A 29 6.67 1.14 10.04
C MET A 29 7.63 0.75 11.16
N GLY A 30 8.94 1.01 11.00
CA GLY A 30 9.93 0.78 12.04
C GLY A 30 9.74 1.70 13.24
N GLN A 31 9.52 3.00 13.00
CA GLN A 31 9.21 3.98 14.04
C GLN A 31 7.95 3.60 14.82
N TYR A 32 6.88 3.18 14.15
CA TYR A 32 5.67 2.70 14.82
C TYR A 32 5.97 1.56 15.80
N MET A 33 6.76 0.57 15.35
CA MET A 33 7.15 -0.57 16.18
C MET A 33 7.96 -0.15 17.42
N VAL A 34 8.81 0.87 17.32
CA VAL A 34 9.59 1.37 18.45
C VAL A 34 8.76 2.28 19.35
N GLU A 35 8.17 3.33 18.78
CA GLU A 35 7.56 4.43 19.52
C GLU A 35 6.16 4.09 20.06
N VAL A 36 5.37 3.35 19.28
CA VAL A 36 3.99 3.00 19.65
C VAL A 36 3.93 1.66 20.37
N LEU A 37 4.68 0.66 19.90
CA LEU A 37 4.67 -0.69 20.49
C LEU A 37 5.76 -0.94 21.52
N GLY A 38 6.73 -0.02 21.67
CA GLY A 38 7.81 -0.16 22.64
C GLY A 38 8.78 -1.30 22.31
N LEU A 39 8.86 -1.74 21.04
CA LEU A 39 9.76 -2.82 20.65
C LEU A 39 11.21 -2.32 20.59
N PRO A 40 12.19 -3.16 21.00
CA PRO A 40 13.60 -2.79 20.88
C PRO A 40 13.99 -2.51 19.44
N GLU A 41 14.59 -1.34 19.19
CA GLU A 41 14.98 -0.87 17.85
C GLU A 41 15.86 -1.87 17.09
N ASP A 42 16.76 -2.55 17.80
CA ASP A 42 17.66 -3.56 17.26
C ASP A 42 16.93 -4.82 16.75
N GLN A 43 15.73 -5.11 17.26
CA GLN A 43 14.92 -6.26 16.88
C GLN A 43 13.94 -5.96 15.74
N VAL A 44 13.57 -4.69 15.54
CA VAL A 44 12.55 -4.28 14.56
C VAL A 44 12.84 -4.78 13.14
N PRO A 45 14.06 -4.65 12.57
CA PRO A 45 14.33 -5.14 11.22
C PRO A 45 14.11 -6.65 11.06
N ALA A 46 14.53 -7.43 12.06
CA ALA A 46 14.38 -8.88 12.05
C ALA A 46 12.91 -9.31 12.18
N LEU A 47 12.16 -8.67 13.10
CA LEU A 47 10.73 -8.91 13.29
C LEU A 47 9.92 -8.57 12.04
N ARG A 48 10.16 -7.40 11.44
CA ARG A 48 9.50 -7.02 10.18
C ARG A 48 9.67 -8.06 9.09
N ARG A 49 10.92 -8.51 8.87
CA ARG A 49 11.23 -9.52 7.87
C ARG A 49 10.53 -10.83 8.18
N SER A 50 10.60 -11.30 9.43
CA SER A 50 9.94 -12.52 9.86
C SER A 50 8.42 -12.46 9.65
N TYR A 51 7.77 -11.34 10.00
CA TYR A 51 6.34 -11.17 9.80
C TYR A 51 5.95 -11.12 8.34
N PHE A 52 6.73 -10.43 7.50
CA PHE A 52 6.50 -10.41 6.06
C PHE A 52 6.64 -11.81 5.44
N GLU A 53 7.69 -12.56 5.78
CA GLU A 53 7.92 -13.91 5.27
C GLU A 53 6.86 -14.92 5.74
N THR A 54 6.35 -14.76 6.97
CA THR A 54 5.39 -15.70 7.58
C THR A 54 3.94 -15.39 7.23
N TYR A 55 3.58 -14.10 7.18
CA TYR A 55 2.19 -13.64 7.10
C TYR A 55 1.89 -12.79 5.86
N GLY A 56 2.85 -12.64 4.94
CA GLY A 56 2.72 -11.81 3.73
C GLY A 56 2.83 -10.29 3.98
N THR A 57 2.53 -9.81 5.19
CA THR A 57 2.71 -8.40 5.58
C THR A 57 3.21 -8.26 7.02
N THR A 58 3.92 -7.17 7.31
CA THR A 58 4.28 -6.81 8.68
C THR A 58 3.04 -6.55 9.53
N LEU A 59 2.04 -5.85 8.99
CA LEU A 59 0.78 -5.54 9.69
C LEU A 59 0.10 -6.81 10.21
N ARG A 60 -0.02 -7.85 9.39
CA ARG A 60 -0.66 -9.10 9.81
C ARG A 60 0.06 -9.74 11.00
N GLY A 61 1.41 -9.76 10.98
CA GLY A 61 2.19 -10.21 12.13
C GLY A 61 1.98 -9.35 13.38
N LEU A 62 1.90 -8.03 13.21
CA LEU A 62 1.63 -7.11 14.32
C LEU A 62 0.24 -7.30 14.92
N GLN A 63 -0.80 -7.56 14.12
CA GLN A 63 -2.13 -7.90 14.62
C GLN A 63 -2.12 -9.17 15.47
N ILE A 64 -1.44 -10.22 14.99
CA ILE A 64 -1.42 -11.54 15.64
C ILE A 64 -0.63 -11.50 16.96
N HIS A 65 0.54 -10.86 16.97
CA HIS A 65 1.48 -10.94 18.09
C HIS A 65 1.40 -9.77 19.07
N HIS A 66 0.90 -8.62 18.62
CA HIS A 66 0.91 -7.36 19.40
C HIS A 66 -0.48 -6.71 19.52
N HIS A 67 -1.52 -7.35 18.98
CA HIS A 67 -2.91 -6.84 19.04
C HIS A 67 -3.06 -5.40 18.52
N VAL A 68 -2.27 -5.05 17.51
CA VAL A 68 -2.30 -3.72 16.88
C VAL A 68 -3.64 -3.45 16.22
N ASP A 69 -4.16 -2.24 16.43
CA ASP A 69 -5.26 -1.69 15.64
C ASP A 69 -4.75 -1.37 14.22
N PRO A 70 -5.29 -2.04 13.19
CA PRO A 70 -4.82 -1.84 11.83
C PRO A 70 -5.03 -0.43 11.30
N ASP A 71 -6.11 0.24 11.70
CA ASP A 71 -6.41 1.58 11.21
C ASP A 71 -5.45 2.61 11.79
N ASP A 72 -5.09 2.46 13.07
CA ASP A 72 -4.05 3.27 13.72
C ASP A 72 -2.69 3.07 13.04
N TYR A 73 -2.30 1.81 12.81
CA TYR A 73 -1.06 1.48 12.11
C TYR A 73 -1.00 2.05 10.69
N LEU A 74 -2.06 1.85 9.89
CA LEU A 74 -2.12 2.30 8.51
C LEU A 74 -2.12 3.83 8.43
N SER A 75 -2.90 4.50 9.28
CA SER A 75 -2.90 5.96 9.39
C SER A 75 -1.51 6.48 9.77
N TYR A 76 -0.82 5.82 10.69
CA TYR A 76 0.54 6.23 11.08
C TYR A 76 1.53 6.01 9.94
N VAL A 77 1.53 4.85 9.30
CA VAL A 77 2.53 4.49 8.29
C VAL A 77 2.35 5.26 6.98
N HIS A 78 1.11 5.61 6.62
CA HIS A 78 0.80 6.35 5.40
C HIS A 78 0.71 7.88 5.57
N ASP A 79 0.94 8.41 6.77
CA ASP A 79 1.12 9.86 6.98
C ASP A 79 2.47 10.35 6.43
N LEU A 80 2.50 10.58 5.11
CA LEU A 80 3.72 10.81 4.31
C LEU A 80 3.56 12.06 3.44
N PRO A 81 4.63 12.85 3.20
CA PRO A 81 4.62 13.95 2.25
C PRO A 81 4.78 13.45 0.80
N LEU A 82 3.75 12.77 0.28
CA LEU A 82 3.77 12.05 -1.00
C LEU A 82 4.22 12.91 -2.19
N GLU A 83 3.86 14.18 -2.22
CA GLU A 83 4.18 15.14 -3.28
C GLU A 83 5.68 15.38 -3.48
N GLN A 84 6.51 15.02 -2.49
CA GLN A 84 7.96 15.07 -2.60
C GLN A 84 8.55 13.88 -3.38
N TYR A 85 7.80 12.79 -3.50
CA TYR A 85 8.27 11.50 -4.04
C TYR A 85 7.60 11.14 -5.37
N ILE A 86 6.36 11.56 -5.56
CA ILE A 86 5.56 11.28 -6.75
C ILE A 86 4.96 12.56 -7.33
N ARG A 87 4.67 12.53 -8.63
CA ARG A 87 4.22 13.68 -9.42
C ARG A 87 3.28 13.21 -10.54
N PRO A 88 2.45 14.10 -11.11
CA PRO A 88 1.56 13.74 -12.20
C PRO A 88 2.28 13.00 -13.32
N ASN A 89 1.64 11.96 -13.86
CA ASN A 89 2.20 11.13 -14.92
C ASN A 89 1.27 11.07 -16.14
N PRO A 90 1.38 12.04 -17.08
CA PRO A 90 0.53 12.10 -18.26
C PRO A 90 0.63 10.87 -19.16
N ALA A 91 1.80 10.23 -19.21
CA ALA A 91 2.00 9.02 -20.01
C ALA A 91 1.24 7.82 -19.42
N LEU A 92 1.28 7.64 -18.09
CA LEU A 92 0.47 6.66 -17.39
C LEU A 92 -1.03 6.93 -17.58
N ARG A 93 -1.46 8.19 -17.42
CA ARG A 93 -2.85 8.58 -17.63
C ARG A 93 -3.34 8.22 -19.03
N ALA A 94 -2.58 8.59 -20.06
CA ALA A 94 -2.91 8.26 -21.45
C ALA A 94 -3.00 6.75 -21.69
N LEU A 95 -2.06 5.98 -21.12
CA LEU A 95 -2.09 4.52 -21.17
C LEU A 95 -3.36 3.97 -20.53
N LEU A 96 -3.67 4.38 -19.30
CA LEU A 96 -4.85 3.90 -18.58
C LEU A 96 -6.14 4.18 -19.36
N LEU A 97 -6.31 5.40 -19.89
CA LEU A 97 -7.49 5.78 -20.69
C LEU A 97 -7.60 5.03 -22.01
N SER A 98 -6.50 4.49 -22.54
CA SER A 98 -6.52 3.69 -23.77
C SER A 98 -7.08 2.28 -23.58
N LEU A 99 -7.17 1.81 -22.33
CA LEU A 99 -7.66 0.47 -22.00
C LEU A 99 -9.20 0.44 -22.06
N PRO A 100 -9.82 -0.46 -22.84
CA PRO A 100 -11.28 -0.56 -22.90
C PRO A 100 -11.91 -1.30 -21.70
N GLN A 101 -11.10 -1.96 -20.87
CA GLN A 101 -11.55 -2.70 -19.70
C GLN A 101 -11.88 -1.77 -18.54
N GLN A 102 -12.72 -2.26 -17.62
CA GLN A 102 -12.82 -1.70 -16.28
C GLN A 102 -11.48 -1.81 -15.57
N ARG A 103 -11.12 -0.79 -14.79
CA ARG A 103 -9.83 -0.69 -14.12
C ARG A 103 -10.08 -0.50 -12.64
N TRP A 104 -9.58 -1.43 -11.83
CA TRP A 104 -9.67 -1.36 -10.38
C TRP A 104 -8.27 -1.31 -9.79
N VAL A 105 -8.07 -0.44 -8.80
CA VAL A 105 -6.89 -0.57 -7.94
C VAL A 105 -7.16 -1.73 -6.98
N PHE A 106 -6.19 -2.63 -6.86
CA PHE A 106 -6.22 -3.73 -5.90
C PHE A 106 -4.91 -3.71 -5.11
N THR A 107 -4.95 -3.24 -3.86
CA THR A 107 -3.74 -2.92 -3.06
C THR A 107 -3.79 -3.53 -1.65
N ASN A 108 -2.62 -3.79 -1.07
CA ASN A 108 -2.46 -4.15 0.35
C ASN A 108 -2.39 -2.90 1.28
N SER A 109 -2.47 -1.70 0.71
CA SER A 109 -2.58 -0.44 1.43
C SER A 109 -4.06 -0.10 1.72
N ASP A 110 -4.34 0.92 2.54
CA ASP A 110 -5.71 1.42 2.73
C ASP A 110 -6.15 2.35 1.59
N ALA A 111 -7.46 2.50 1.44
CA ALA A 111 -8.05 3.34 0.41
C ALA A 111 -7.70 4.83 0.53
N ASP A 112 -7.35 5.34 1.71
CA ASP A 112 -7.04 6.75 1.91
C ASP A 112 -5.64 7.07 1.36
N HIS A 113 -4.66 6.22 1.63
CA HIS A 113 -3.35 6.25 0.94
C HIS A 113 -3.51 6.12 -0.57
N ALA A 114 -4.29 5.14 -1.03
CA ALA A 114 -4.51 4.91 -2.46
C ALA A 114 -5.07 6.14 -3.19
N ARG A 115 -6.11 6.78 -2.63
CA ARG A 115 -6.69 8.01 -3.20
C ARG A 115 -5.69 9.16 -3.25
N ARG A 116 -4.88 9.35 -2.21
CA ARG A 116 -3.86 10.40 -2.18
C ARG A 116 -2.81 10.19 -3.27
N VAL A 117 -2.30 8.96 -3.41
CA VAL A 117 -1.36 8.60 -4.49
C VAL A 117 -2.00 8.84 -5.86
N MET A 118 -3.21 8.35 -6.09
CA MET A 118 -3.92 8.49 -7.38
C MET A 118 -4.25 9.94 -7.74
N THR A 119 -4.54 10.78 -6.73
CA THR A 119 -4.75 12.22 -6.91
C THR A 119 -3.47 12.89 -7.39
N ILE A 120 -2.33 12.63 -6.73
CA ILE A 120 -1.04 13.24 -7.09
C ILE A 120 -0.56 12.77 -8.46
N LEU A 121 -0.78 11.50 -8.80
CA LEU A 121 -0.44 10.95 -10.11
C LEU A 121 -1.37 11.44 -11.24
N ASP A 122 -2.47 12.11 -10.90
CA ASP A 122 -3.53 12.56 -11.82
C ASP A 122 -4.18 11.40 -12.60
N VAL A 123 -4.56 10.35 -11.88
CA VAL A 123 -5.17 9.13 -12.46
C VAL A 123 -6.39 8.64 -11.71
N GLN A 124 -6.88 9.35 -10.69
CA GLN A 124 -7.96 8.86 -9.84
C GLN A 124 -9.24 8.55 -10.64
N ASP A 125 -9.61 9.42 -11.57
CA ASP A 125 -10.76 9.27 -12.46
C ASP A 125 -10.57 8.21 -13.57
N CYS A 126 -9.37 7.63 -13.70
CA CYS A 126 -9.13 6.52 -14.61
C CYS A 126 -9.62 5.17 -14.05
N PHE A 127 -9.91 5.07 -12.75
CA PHE A 127 -10.29 3.80 -12.10
C PHE A 127 -11.75 3.81 -11.66
N ASP A 128 -12.41 2.65 -11.77
CA ASP A 128 -13.79 2.42 -11.36
C ASP A 128 -13.93 2.26 -9.83
N GLY A 129 -12.83 1.90 -9.15
CA GLY A 129 -12.80 1.79 -7.69
C GLY A 129 -11.48 1.25 -7.14
N ILE A 130 -11.46 1.09 -5.83
CA ILE A 130 -10.33 0.59 -5.04
C ILE A 130 -10.81 -0.61 -4.22
N ILE A 131 -10.09 -1.73 -4.33
CA ILE A 131 -10.14 -2.87 -3.42
C ILE A 131 -8.91 -2.74 -2.53
N ASP A 132 -9.11 -2.29 -1.29
CA ASP A 132 -8.05 -2.04 -0.32
C ASP A 132 -7.97 -3.17 0.72
N ILE A 133 -7.02 -3.03 1.65
CA ILE A 133 -6.81 -4.03 2.71
C ILE A 133 -8.03 -4.19 3.64
N ARG A 134 -8.85 -3.14 3.80
CA ARG A 134 -10.09 -3.20 4.60
C ARG A 134 -11.17 -4.01 3.89
N ALA A 135 -11.31 -3.83 2.57
CA ALA A 135 -12.24 -4.61 1.75
C ALA A 135 -11.94 -6.12 1.76
N LEU A 136 -10.71 -6.51 2.13
CA LEU A 136 -10.30 -7.90 2.27
C LEU A 136 -10.25 -8.40 3.73
N GLU A 137 -10.85 -7.69 4.68
CA GLU A 137 -10.81 -8.06 6.10
C GLU A 137 -9.36 -8.25 6.63
N TYR A 138 -8.41 -7.47 6.10
CA TYR A 138 -6.98 -7.55 6.40
C TYR A 138 -6.29 -8.86 5.96
N VAL A 139 -6.92 -9.63 5.06
CA VAL A 139 -6.26 -10.71 4.30
C VAL A 139 -5.53 -10.08 3.12
N CYS A 140 -4.20 -10.04 3.20
CA CYS A 140 -3.36 -9.42 2.17
C CYS A 140 -3.07 -10.36 1.00
N LYS A 141 -2.92 -9.79 -0.21
CA LYS A 141 -2.32 -10.50 -1.36
C LYS A 141 -0.95 -11.07 -0.93
N PRO A 142 -0.58 -12.31 -1.32
CA PRO A 142 -1.23 -13.18 -2.31
C PRO A 142 -2.20 -14.22 -1.72
N GLU A 143 -2.58 -14.11 -0.45
CA GLU A 143 -3.52 -15.08 0.14
C GLU A 143 -4.90 -14.97 -0.52
N PRO A 144 -5.58 -16.10 -0.81
CA PRO A 144 -6.95 -16.07 -1.30
C PRO A 144 -7.86 -15.52 -0.19
N ALA A 145 -8.66 -14.51 -0.54
CA ALA A 145 -9.74 -14.00 0.29
C ALA A 145 -10.93 -14.97 0.32
#